data_AF-A0A485B314-F1
#
_entry.id   AF-A0A485B314-F1
#
_cell.length_a   1.000
_cell.length_b   1.000
_cell.length_c   1.000
_cell.angle_alpha   90.00
_cell.angle_beta   90.00
_cell.angle_gamma   90.00
#
_symmetry.space_group_name_H-M   'P 1'
#
loop_
_entity.id
_entity.type
_entity.pdbx_description
1 polymer ?
#
loop_
_entity_poly.entity_id
_entity_poly.type
_entity_poly.pdbx_seq_one_letter_code
_entity_poly.pdbx_strand_id
1 'polypeptide(L)'
;MDRYPLGLQQYRAAKLRVYENAKTCIVNADDGLTMPVRGADERCISFGVDVGDYHLNRQQGETWLRVKGEKILNVKEMHITGQHNYSNALAALALADAAGLPRASSLKALTTFTGLAHRFQLVLDHNGVRWINDSKATNVGSTEAALNGLHLDGTLYLLLGGDGKSADFTPLKRYLAGDNICLYCFGRDGEQLAALRPEVATQTGTMEEAMRQIAPLLKSGDMVLLSPACASPRSV
;
A
#
# COMPACT_ATOMS: atom_id res chain seq x y z
N MET A 1 -4.59 2.56 16.95
CA MET A 1 -4.95 1.61 18.04
C MET A 1 -5.69 2.34 19.15
N ASP A 2 -5.41 3.63 19.34
CA ASP A 2 -6.27 4.65 19.98
C ASP A 2 -7.78 4.35 20.16
N ARG A 3 -8.50 3.93 19.11
CA ARG A 3 -9.96 3.69 19.16
C ARG A 3 -10.37 2.25 19.54
N TYR A 4 -9.41 1.35 19.70
CA TYR A 4 -9.62 -0.06 19.95
C TYR A 4 -8.78 -0.52 21.16
N PRO A 5 -9.25 -0.25 22.40
CA PRO A 5 -8.49 -0.52 23.62
C PRO A 5 -8.18 -2.00 23.86
N LEU A 6 -8.96 -2.91 23.28
CA LEU A 6 -8.72 -4.36 23.33
C LEU A 6 -7.80 -4.83 22.18
N GLY A 7 -7.20 -3.90 21.45
CA GLY A 7 -6.17 -4.14 20.45
C GLY A 7 -6.67 -4.72 19.13
N LEU A 8 -5.79 -5.45 18.45
CA LEU A 8 -5.96 -5.86 17.05
C LEU A 8 -7.18 -6.78 16.86
N GLN A 9 -7.49 -7.64 17.84
CA GLN A 9 -8.63 -8.55 17.76
C GLN A 9 -9.96 -7.80 17.82
N GLN A 10 -10.05 -6.70 18.57
CA GLN A 10 -11.26 -5.86 18.59
C GLN A 10 -11.43 -5.10 17.28
N TYR A 11 -10.33 -4.58 16.72
CA TYR A 11 -10.33 -3.97 15.39
C TYR A 11 -10.78 -4.96 14.31
N ARG A 12 -10.26 -6.19 14.36
CA ARG A 12 -10.66 -7.28 13.47
C ARG A 12 -12.15 -7.61 13.64
N ALA A 13 -12.63 -7.80 14.86
CA ALA A 13 -14.03 -8.10 15.14
C ALA A 13 -14.96 -7.03 14.57
N ALA A 14 -14.59 -5.75 14.66
CA ALA A 14 -15.36 -4.66 14.05
C ALA A 14 -15.45 -4.77 12.52
N LYS A 15 -14.37 -5.20 11.84
CA LYS A 15 -14.38 -5.41 10.38
C LYS A 15 -15.17 -6.63 9.95
N LEU A 16 -15.07 -7.74 10.68
CA LEU A 16 -15.73 -9.01 10.32
C LEU A 16 -17.26 -8.90 10.27
N ARG A 17 -17.84 -7.88 10.92
CA ARG A 17 -19.26 -7.53 10.80
C ARG A 17 -19.70 -7.27 9.36
N VAL A 18 -18.80 -6.88 8.45
CA VAL A 18 -19.12 -6.65 7.03
C VAL A 18 -19.64 -7.92 6.34
N TYR A 19 -19.31 -9.11 6.87
CA TYR A 19 -19.77 -10.40 6.33
C TYR A 19 -21.12 -10.85 6.91
N GLU A 20 -21.65 -10.18 7.93
CA GLU A 20 -22.96 -10.50 8.48
C GLU A 20 -24.04 -10.26 7.42
N ASN A 21 -24.81 -11.31 7.10
CA ASN A 21 -25.85 -11.31 6.06
C ASN A 21 -25.37 -11.05 4.63
N ALA A 22 -24.05 -11.06 4.38
CA ALA A 22 -23.53 -10.99 3.03
C ALA A 22 -23.92 -12.27 2.24
N LYS A 23 -24.41 -12.09 1.01
CA LYS A 23 -24.68 -13.20 0.08
C LYS A 23 -23.41 -13.92 -0.33
N THR A 24 -22.34 -13.16 -0.55
CA THR A 24 -21.01 -13.64 -0.92
C THR A 24 -19.98 -12.84 -0.15
N CYS A 25 -18.96 -13.53 0.37
CA CYS A 25 -17.88 -12.94 1.15
C CYS A 25 -16.61 -13.01 0.31
N ILE A 26 -15.91 -11.89 0.11
CA ILE A 26 -14.59 -11.89 -0.53
C ILE A 26 -13.52 -11.81 0.56
N VAL A 27 -12.59 -12.76 0.57
CA VAL A 27 -11.56 -12.92 1.62
C VAL A 27 -10.16 -12.97 1.02
N ASN A 28 -9.16 -12.49 1.77
CA ASN A 28 -7.76 -12.53 1.35
C ASN A 28 -7.13 -13.84 1.84
N ALA A 29 -6.73 -14.71 0.92
CA ALA A 29 -6.10 -15.99 1.22
C ALA A 29 -4.72 -15.82 1.88
N ASP A 30 -4.04 -14.70 1.64
CA ASP A 30 -2.74 -14.40 2.24
C ASP A 30 -2.84 -13.80 3.65
N ASP A 31 -4.06 -13.45 4.11
CA ASP A 31 -4.30 -12.85 5.43
C ASP A 31 -5.47 -13.53 6.17
N GLY A 32 -5.12 -14.43 7.08
CA GLY A 32 -6.08 -15.16 7.91
C GLY A 32 -6.94 -14.28 8.83
N LEU A 33 -6.55 -13.04 9.11
CA LEU A 33 -7.39 -12.11 9.89
C LEU A 33 -8.61 -11.63 9.11
N THR A 34 -8.59 -11.73 7.78
CA THR A 34 -9.74 -11.39 6.92
C THR A 34 -10.82 -12.47 6.90
N MET A 35 -10.49 -13.69 7.31
CA MET A 35 -11.45 -14.80 7.33
C MET A 35 -12.49 -14.62 8.45
N PRO A 36 -13.77 -14.96 8.21
CA PRO A 36 -14.79 -15.03 9.26
C PRO A 36 -14.35 -15.92 10.43
N VAL A 37 -14.84 -15.62 11.64
CA VAL A 37 -14.41 -16.33 12.87
C VAL A 37 -14.68 -17.84 12.81
N ARG A 38 -15.75 -18.25 12.13
CA ARG A 38 -16.11 -19.67 11.95
C ARG A 38 -15.36 -20.35 10.80
N GLY A 39 -14.41 -19.65 10.17
CA GLY A 39 -13.74 -20.09 8.94
C GLY A 39 -14.48 -19.66 7.68
N ALA A 40 -13.85 -19.90 6.53
CA ALA A 40 -14.49 -19.74 5.23
C ALA A 40 -15.62 -20.77 5.08
N ASP A 41 -16.83 -20.29 4.79
CA ASP A 41 -17.97 -21.14 4.40
C ASP A 41 -18.16 -21.13 2.88
N GLU A 42 -19.18 -21.84 2.38
CA GLU A 42 -19.47 -21.94 0.94
C GLU A 42 -19.74 -20.59 0.24
N ARG A 43 -19.97 -19.51 1.01
CA ARG A 43 -20.19 -18.16 0.47
C ARG A 43 -18.88 -17.40 0.25
N CYS A 44 -17.77 -17.91 0.77
CA CYS A 44 -16.47 -17.25 0.72
C CYS A 44 -15.75 -17.54 -0.60
N ILE A 45 -15.42 -16.49 -1.33
CA ILE A 45 -14.57 -16.50 -2.51
C ILE A 45 -13.24 -15.85 -2.12
N SER A 46 -12.14 -16.50 -2.44
CA SER A 46 -10.81 -16.07 -2.04
C SER A 46 -10.06 -15.36 -3.16
N PHE A 47 -9.27 -14.35 -2.79
CA PHE A 47 -8.23 -13.81 -3.65
C PHE A 47 -6.87 -13.87 -2.94
N GLY A 48 -5.78 -13.95 -3.69
CA GLY A 48 -4.44 -13.95 -3.12
C GLY A 48 -3.34 -13.83 -4.17
N VAL A 49 -2.09 -13.89 -3.73
CA VAL A 49 -0.91 -13.81 -4.61
C VAL A 49 -0.68 -15.15 -5.29
N ASP A 50 -0.41 -16.19 -4.52
CA ASP A 50 -0.08 -17.53 -5.04
C ASP A 50 -1.26 -18.50 -4.97
N VAL A 51 -2.21 -18.25 -4.07
CA VAL A 51 -3.36 -19.12 -3.79
C VAL A 51 -4.67 -18.33 -3.78
N GLY A 52 -5.78 -19.03 -4.06
CA GLY A 52 -7.13 -18.49 -4.04
C GLY A 52 -7.90 -18.71 -5.34
N ASP A 53 -9.22 -18.51 -5.30
CA ASP A 53 -10.09 -18.58 -6.47
C ASP A 53 -9.65 -17.55 -7.52
N TYR A 54 -9.22 -16.37 -7.05
CA TYR A 54 -8.63 -15.28 -7.82
C TYR A 54 -7.16 -15.14 -7.41
N HIS A 55 -6.21 -15.43 -8.28
CA HIS A 55 -4.78 -15.40 -7.91
C HIS A 55 -3.90 -14.85 -9.02
N LEU A 56 -2.65 -14.51 -8.67
CA LEU A 56 -1.64 -14.10 -9.65
C LEU A 56 -0.92 -15.32 -10.20
N ASN A 57 -0.50 -15.24 -11.46
CA ASN A 57 0.38 -16.22 -12.05
C ASN A 57 1.58 -15.54 -12.68
N ARG A 58 2.77 -15.90 -12.18
CA ARG A 58 4.04 -15.41 -12.69
C ARG A 58 4.64 -16.46 -13.61
N GLN A 59 4.79 -16.13 -14.89
CA GLN A 59 5.40 -17.01 -15.88
C GLN A 59 6.29 -16.18 -16.81
N GLN A 60 7.54 -16.60 -17.00
CA GLN A 60 8.48 -16.01 -17.96
C GLN A 60 8.62 -14.48 -17.85
N GLY A 61 8.64 -13.95 -16.63
CA GLY A 61 8.75 -12.50 -16.38
C GLY A 61 7.44 -11.73 -16.56
N GLU A 62 6.34 -12.40 -16.89
CA GLU A 62 5.01 -11.80 -16.94
C GLU A 62 4.19 -12.17 -15.72
N THR A 63 3.26 -11.27 -15.35
CA THR A 63 2.27 -11.52 -14.31
C THR A 63 0.88 -11.46 -14.91
N TRP A 64 0.06 -12.46 -14.61
CA TRP A 64 -1.31 -12.60 -15.10
C TRP A 64 -2.28 -12.67 -13.94
N LEU A 65 -3.46 -12.05 -14.09
CA LEU A 65 -4.61 -12.31 -13.23
C LEU A 65 -5.23 -13.64 -13.65
N ARG A 66 -5.54 -14.52 -12.70
CA ARG A 66 -6.22 -15.80 -12.94
C ARG A 66 -7.45 -15.98 -12.08
N VAL A 67 -8.43 -16.68 -12.65
CA VAL A 67 -9.66 -17.12 -11.96
C VAL A 67 -9.81 -18.61 -12.15
N LYS A 68 -9.81 -19.37 -11.05
CA LYS A 68 -9.96 -20.84 -11.06
C LYS A 68 -9.04 -21.55 -12.07
N GLY A 69 -7.85 -21.01 -12.28
CA GLY A 69 -6.85 -21.56 -13.19
C GLY A 69 -6.85 -20.97 -14.60
N GLU A 70 -7.84 -20.17 -14.99
CA GLU A 70 -7.89 -19.50 -16.30
C GLU A 70 -7.19 -18.13 -16.27
N LYS A 71 -6.36 -17.82 -17.28
CA LYS A 71 -5.75 -16.49 -17.44
C LYS A 71 -6.79 -15.51 -18.01
N ILE A 72 -7.04 -14.41 -17.32
CA ILE A 72 -8.10 -13.45 -17.72
C ILE A 72 -7.57 -12.08 -18.15
N LEU A 73 -6.41 -11.65 -17.64
CA LEU A 73 -5.82 -10.34 -17.98
C LEU A 73 -4.32 -10.36 -17.71
N ASN A 74 -3.51 -9.86 -18.65
CA ASN A 74 -2.10 -9.61 -18.41
C ASN A 74 -1.97 -8.28 -17.66
N VAL A 75 -1.19 -8.22 -16.57
CA VAL A 75 -1.05 -6.97 -15.81
C VAL A 75 -0.34 -5.87 -16.61
N LYS A 76 0.36 -6.20 -17.71
CA LYS A 76 0.91 -5.22 -18.65
C LYS A 76 -0.15 -4.35 -19.32
N GLU A 77 -1.41 -4.79 -19.34
CA GLU A 77 -2.54 -4.02 -19.88
C GLU A 77 -3.12 -3.03 -18.85
N MET A 78 -2.65 -3.07 -17.60
CA MET A 78 -3.11 -2.19 -16.52
C MET A 78 -2.18 -0.98 -16.38
N HIS A 79 -2.75 0.19 -16.09
CA HIS A 79 -1.95 1.39 -15.79
C HIS A 79 -1.35 1.34 -14.38
N ILE A 80 -2.07 0.77 -13.41
CA ILE A 80 -1.57 0.59 -12.05
C ILE A 80 -0.61 -0.60 -12.00
N THR A 81 0.54 -0.42 -11.36
CA THR A 81 1.59 -1.42 -11.25
C THR A 81 1.83 -1.82 -9.80
N GLY A 82 2.49 -2.97 -9.60
CA GLY A 82 2.85 -3.47 -8.27
C GLY A 82 1.90 -4.55 -7.73
N GLN A 83 2.46 -5.50 -6.98
CA GLN A 83 1.76 -6.71 -6.53
C GLN A 83 0.48 -6.40 -5.74
N HIS A 84 0.51 -5.41 -4.83
CA HIS A 84 -0.66 -5.04 -4.03
C HIS A 84 -1.80 -4.49 -4.91
N ASN A 85 -1.47 -3.77 -5.98
CA ASN A 85 -2.46 -3.27 -6.94
C ASN A 85 -3.09 -4.41 -7.75
N TYR A 86 -2.30 -5.44 -8.10
CA TYR A 86 -2.82 -6.63 -8.75
C TYR A 86 -3.74 -7.43 -7.81
N SER A 87 -3.39 -7.57 -6.52
CA SER A 87 -4.27 -8.16 -5.51
C SER A 87 -5.57 -7.35 -5.32
N ASN A 88 -5.49 -6.01 -5.33
CA ASN A 88 -6.68 -5.15 -5.30
C ASN A 88 -7.57 -5.36 -6.55
N ALA A 89 -6.97 -5.53 -7.72
CA ALA A 89 -7.70 -5.83 -8.95
C ALA A 89 -8.40 -7.19 -8.89
N LEU A 90 -7.76 -8.22 -8.32
CA LEU A 90 -8.39 -9.52 -8.08
C LEU A 90 -9.59 -9.42 -7.12
N ALA A 91 -9.44 -8.68 -6.01
CA ALA A 91 -10.53 -8.45 -5.05
C ALA A 91 -11.69 -7.68 -5.70
N ALA A 92 -11.40 -6.64 -6.48
CA ALA A 92 -12.41 -5.87 -7.20
C ALA A 92 -13.14 -6.70 -8.26
N LEU A 93 -12.41 -7.56 -8.98
CA LEU A 93 -12.98 -8.46 -9.98
C LEU A 93 -13.90 -9.52 -9.32
N ALA A 94 -13.46 -10.12 -8.21
CA ALA A 94 -14.26 -11.07 -7.46
C ALA A 94 -15.57 -10.45 -6.93
N LEU A 95 -15.52 -9.21 -6.45
CA LEU A 95 -16.71 -8.45 -6.07
C LEU A 95 -17.64 -8.16 -7.26
N ALA A 96 -17.07 -7.73 -8.40
CA ALA A 96 -17.83 -7.43 -9.60
C ALA A 96 -18.56 -8.68 -10.15
N ASP A 97 -17.87 -9.82 -10.16
CA ASP A 97 -18.44 -11.09 -10.59
C ASP A 97 -19.54 -11.56 -9.62
N ALA A 98 -19.34 -11.44 -8.31
CA ALA A 98 -20.36 -11.76 -7.30
C ALA A 98 -21.61 -10.85 -7.41
N ALA A 99 -21.44 -9.61 -7.86
CA ALA A 99 -22.51 -8.67 -8.15
C ALA A 99 -23.21 -8.93 -9.50
N GLY A 100 -22.72 -9.87 -10.32
CA GLY A 100 -23.29 -10.20 -11.62
C GLY A 100 -22.94 -9.21 -12.73
N LEU A 101 -21.86 -8.43 -12.58
CA LEU A 101 -21.41 -7.52 -13.62
C LEU A 101 -20.75 -8.30 -14.78
N PRO A 102 -20.91 -7.86 -16.04
CA PRO A 102 -20.29 -8.55 -17.18
C PRO A 102 -18.76 -8.52 -17.09
N ARG A 103 -18.13 -9.70 -17.17
CA ARG A 103 -16.67 -9.86 -17.06
C ARG A 103 -15.90 -8.94 -18.01
N ALA A 104 -16.32 -8.85 -19.27
CA ALA A 104 -15.66 -8.01 -20.28
C ALA A 104 -15.63 -6.52 -19.87
N SER A 105 -16.71 -5.99 -19.28
CA SER A 105 -16.74 -4.61 -18.80
C SER A 105 -15.85 -4.41 -17.56
N SER A 106 -15.81 -5.38 -16.65
CA SER A 106 -14.94 -5.34 -15.47
C SER A 106 -13.45 -5.34 -15.86
N LEU A 107 -13.06 -6.17 -16.83
CA LEU A 107 -11.68 -6.21 -17.33
C LEU A 107 -11.30 -4.90 -18.04
N LYS A 108 -12.20 -4.33 -18.84
CA LYS A 108 -11.99 -3.00 -19.46
C LYS A 108 -11.82 -1.90 -18.40
N ALA A 109 -12.58 -1.96 -17.31
CA ALA A 109 -12.40 -1.01 -16.21
C ALA A 109 -11.00 -1.11 -15.60
N LEU A 110 -10.48 -2.33 -15.40
CA LEU A 110 -9.11 -2.55 -14.88
C LEU A 110 -8.02 -1.99 -15.81
N THR A 111 -8.20 -2.05 -17.12
CA THR A 111 -7.22 -1.49 -18.07
C THR A 111 -7.30 0.03 -18.18
N THR A 112 -8.47 0.64 -17.92
CA THR A 112 -8.64 2.11 -17.99
C THR A 112 -8.38 2.85 -16.68
N PHE A 113 -8.35 2.14 -15.54
CA PHE A 113 -8.17 2.76 -14.24
C PHE A 113 -6.71 3.20 -14.01
N THR A 114 -6.50 4.50 -13.83
CA THR A 114 -5.17 5.12 -13.69
C THR A 114 -4.72 5.30 -12.24
N GLY A 115 -5.42 4.72 -11.26
CA GLY A 115 -5.16 4.95 -9.84
C GLY A 115 -5.99 6.09 -9.24
N LEU A 116 -5.74 6.37 -7.96
CA LEU A 116 -6.35 7.49 -7.25
C LEU A 116 -5.30 8.57 -7.02
N ALA A 117 -5.71 9.84 -7.02
CA ALA A 117 -4.86 10.92 -6.56
C ALA A 117 -4.33 10.60 -5.14
N HIS A 118 -3.05 10.93 -4.90
CA HIS A 118 -2.35 10.70 -3.63
C HIS A 118 -2.10 9.23 -3.25
N ARG A 119 -2.25 8.28 -4.18
CA ARG A 119 -1.79 6.90 -4.02
C ARG A 119 -0.61 6.63 -4.94
N PHE A 120 0.60 6.64 -4.39
CA PHE A 120 1.86 6.47 -5.12
C PHE A 120 1.93 7.28 -6.44
N GLN A 121 1.46 8.52 -6.39
CA GLN A 121 1.27 9.36 -7.56
C GLN A 121 2.58 10.09 -7.90
N LEU A 122 3.12 9.89 -9.11
CA LEU A 122 4.18 10.76 -9.62
C LEU A 122 3.61 12.17 -9.85
N VAL A 123 4.05 13.14 -9.05
CA VAL A 123 3.59 14.54 -9.14
C VAL A 123 4.54 15.41 -9.93
N LEU A 124 5.83 15.06 -9.98
CA LEU A 124 6.85 15.75 -10.74
C LEU A 124 7.96 14.77 -11.11
N ASP A 125 8.37 14.79 -12.37
CA ASP A 125 9.62 14.20 -12.84
C ASP A 125 10.40 15.32 -13.55
N HIS A 126 11.50 15.75 -12.93
CA HIS A 126 12.29 16.86 -13.44
C HIS A 126 13.77 16.68 -13.12
N ASN A 127 14.63 16.92 -14.10
CA ASN A 127 16.09 16.72 -14.00
C ASN A 127 16.48 15.33 -13.49
N GLY A 128 15.69 14.30 -13.85
CA GLY A 128 15.91 12.92 -13.44
C GLY A 128 15.54 12.63 -11.98
N VAL A 129 14.83 13.53 -11.30
CA VAL A 129 14.34 13.32 -9.93
C VAL A 129 12.84 13.08 -9.94
N ARG A 130 12.41 11.97 -9.33
CA ARG A 130 11.00 11.58 -9.21
C ARG A 130 10.43 12.02 -7.86
N TRP A 131 9.35 12.78 -7.89
CA TRP A 131 8.59 13.17 -6.70
C TRP A 131 7.27 12.39 -6.66
N ILE A 132 7.10 11.58 -5.61
CA ILE A 132 5.96 10.69 -5.46
C ILE A 132 5.13 11.12 -4.24
N ASN A 133 3.84 11.38 -4.48
CA ASN A 133 2.86 11.64 -3.44
C ASN A 133 2.06 10.38 -3.14
N ASP A 134 2.35 9.78 -1.99
CA ASP A 134 1.59 8.70 -1.37
C ASP A 134 1.03 9.12 0.00
N SER A 135 0.55 10.36 0.12
CA SER A 135 0.02 10.90 1.39
C SER A 135 -1.20 10.15 1.93
N LYS A 136 -1.81 9.24 1.14
CA LYS A 136 -2.83 8.30 1.65
C LYS A 136 -2.26 7.11 2.43
N ALA A 137 -0.94 6.92 2.45
CA ALA A 137 -0.25 5.95 3.30
C ALA A 137 -0.28 6.35 4.78
N THR A 138 -1.48 6.30 5.35
CA THR A 138 -1.81 6.75 6.71
C THR A 138 -1.59 5.70 7.80
N ASN A 139 -0.96 4.59 7.46
CA ASN A 139 -0.62 3.50 8.36
C ASN A 139 0.63 2.77 7.85
N VAL A 140 1.29 2.02 8.75
CA VAL A 140 2.53 1.29 8.50
C VAL A 140 2.43 0.39 7.27
N GLY A 141 1.39 -0.45 7.18
CA GLY A 141 1.23 -1.39 6.06
C GLY A 141 1.09 -0.73 4.69
N SER A 142 0.58 0.51 4.63
CA SER A 142 0.51 1.26 3.38
C SER A 142 1.90 1.72 2.92
N THR A 143 2.72 2.22 3.84
CA THR A 143 4.11 2.56 3.55
C THR A 143 4.94 1.32 3.21
N GLU A 144 4.70 0.18 3.88
CA GLU A 144 5.33 -1.09 3.51
C GLU A 144 5.01 -1.47 2.06
N ALA A 145 3.76 -1.29 1.61
CA ALA A 145 3.36 -1.58 0.24
C ALA A 145 4.03 -0.65 -0.80
N ALA A 146 4.31 0.60 -0.42
CA ALA A 146 5.02 1.57 -1.26
C ALA A 146 6.54 1.27 -1.36
N LEU A 147 7.15 0.80 -0.26
CA LEU A 147 8.58 0.46 -0.23
C LEU A 147 8.85 -0.93 -0.81
N ASN A 148 7.90 -1.85 -0.72
CA ASN A 148 8.08 -3.21 -1.20
C ASN A 148 8.10 -3.27 -2.74
N GLY A 149 9.25 -3.64 -3.30
CA GLY A 149 9.45 -3.68 -4.76
C GLY A 149 9.82 -2.33 -5.38
N LEU A 150 10.17 -1.34 -4.56
CA LEU A 150 10.65 -0.05 -5.04
C LEU A 150 12.00 -0.22 -5.77
N HIS A 151 12.09 0.30 -6.99
CA HIS A 151 13.33 0.34 -7.75
C HIS A 151 13.92 1.76 -7.73
N LEU A 152 15.16 1.86 -7.25
CA LEU A 152 15.89 3.11 -7.05
C LEU A 152 17.15 3.09 -7.90
N ASP A 153 17.33 4.11 -8.73
CA ASP A 153 18.57 4.34 -9.47
C ASP A 153 19.57 5.16 -8.61
N GLY A 154 19.05 6.08 -7.80
CA GLY A 154 19.79 6.90 -6.85
C GLY A 154 19.34 6.71 -5.40
N THR A 155 19.25 7.82 -4.67
CA THR A 155 18.90 7.89 -3.24
C THR A 155 17.41 8.09 -3.05
N LEU A 156 16.82 7.35 -2.11
CA LEU A 156 15.46 7.57 -1.64
C LEU A 156 15.45 8.58 -0.48
N TYR A 157 14.75 9.69 -0.68
CA TYR A 157 14.40 10.66 0.35
C TYR A 157 12.97 10.38 0.82
N LEU A 158 12.84 9.64 1.92
CA LEU A 158 11.56 9.18 2.44
C LEU A 158 11.05 10.15 3.52
N LEU A 159 9.89 10.74 3.27
CA LEU A 159 9.18 11.63 4.19
C LEU A 159 8.22 10.81 5.07
N LEU A 160 8.51 10.74 6.37
CA LEU A 160 7.73 10.04 7.39
C LEU A 160 7.22 11.03 8.43
N GLY A 161 5.98 10.89 8.91
CA GLY A 161 5.52 11.80 9.95
C GLY A 161 4.02 12.05 10.04
N GLY A 162 3.59 12.54 11.20
CA GLY A 162 2.19 12.79 11.51
C GLY A 162 1.77 12.20 12.86
N ASP A 163 0.50 11.82 12.97
CA ASP A 163 -0.05 11.08 14.13
C ASP A 163 -0.19 9.59 13.78
N GLY A 164 0.69 8.77 14.33
CA GLY A 164 0.76 7.33 14.17
C GLY A 164 -0.23 6.55 15.02
N LYS A 165 -1.01 7.19 15.91
CA LYS A 165 -2.06 6.56 16.72
C LYS A 165 -1.60 5.33 17.50
N SER A 166 -0.38 5.42 18.03
CA SER A 166 0.32 4.36 18.76
C SER A 166 0.57 3.09 17.93
N ALA A 167 0.81 3.25 16.63
CA ALA A 167 1.25 2.16 15.77
C ALA A 167 2.67 1.71 16.12
N ASP A 168 2.95 0.43 15.88
CA ASP A 168 4.32 -0.09 15.88
C ASP A 168 4.96 0.12 14.51
N PHE A 169 5.99 0.97 14.43
CA PHE A 169 6.71 1.27 13.20
C PHE A 169 7.86 0.29 12.90
N THR A 170 8.15 -0.65 13.79
CA THR A 170 9.21 -1.65 13.64
C THR A 170 9.19 -2.39 12.29
N PRO A 171 8.02 -2.76 11.71
CA PRO A 171 7.97 -3.42 10.41
C PRO A 171 8.63 -2.65 9.26
N LEU A 172 8.78 -1.32 9.37
CA LEU A 172 9.43 -0.50 8.35
C LEU A 172 10.94 -0.75 8.29
N LYS A 173 11.60 -1.12 9.40
CA LYS A 173 13.07 -1.20 9.50
C LYS A 173 13.71 -2.02 8.39
N ARG A 174 13.09 -3.13 7.99
CA ARG A 174 13.60 -4.01 6.93
C ARG A 174 13.72 -3.34 5.56
N TYR A 175 12.90 -2.32 5.30
CA TYR A 175 12.92 -1.57 4.04
C TYR A 175 13.86 -0.37 4.08
N LEU A 176 14.37 -0.02 5.26
CA LEU A 176 15.22 1.14 5.48
C LEU A 176 16.71 0.76 5.51
N ALA A 177 17.07 -0.45 5.10
CA ALA A 177 18.45 -0.91 5.02
C ALA A 177 19.15 -0.42 3.74
N GLY A 178 20.48 -0.37 3.76
CA GLY A 178 21.32 0.04 2.63
C GLY A 178 21.72 1.51 2.66
N ASP A 179 22.57 1.91 1.72
CA ASP A 179 23.26 3.22 1.77
C ASP A 179 22.51 4.34 1.04
N ASN A 180 21.53 3.98 0.21
CA ASN A 180 20.82 4.91 -0.67
C ASN A 180 19.46 5.36 -0.08
N ILE A 181 19.38 5.55 1.23
CA ILE A 181 18.15 5.96 1.92
C ILE A 181 18.43 7.08 2.91
N CYS A 182 17.64 8.14 2.85
CA CYS A 182 17.58 9.21 3.83
C CYS A 182 16.15 9.35 4.35
N LEU A 183 16.00 9.47 5.68
CA LEU A 183 14.71 9.65 6.33
C LEU A 183 14.53 11.10 6.74
N TYR A 184 13.39 11.69 6.41
CA TYR A 184 12.98 13.01 6.87
C TYR A 184 11.72 12.86 7.69
N CYS A 185 11.88 12.99 9.01
CA CYS A 185 10.84 12.73 9.98
C CYS A 185 10.24 14.02 10.54
N PHE A 186 8.91 14.11 10.60
CA PHE A 186 8.23 15.33 11.06
C PHE A 186 6.95 15.02 11.85
N GLY A 187 6.37 16.06 12.46
CA GLY A 187 5.11 15.96 13.19
C GLY A 187 5.23 15.20 14.51
N ARG A 188 4.06 14.85 15.08
CA ARG A 188 3.93 14.34 16.45
C ARG A 188 4.81 13.12 16.75
N ASP A 189 4.80 12.13 15.87
CA ASP A 189 5.56 10.88 16.06
C ASP A 189 6.88 10.86 15.25
N GLY A 190 7.35 12.03 14.80
CA GLY A 190 8.59 12.15 14.02
C GLY A 190 9.82 11.61 14.75
N GLU A 191 9.87 11.74 16.08
CA GLU A 191 10.98 11.21 16.88
C GLU A 191 11.03 9.68 16.87
N GLN A 192 9.88 9.04 17.05
CA GLN A 192 9.77 7.58 17.03
C GLN A 192 10.11 7.01 15.65
N LEU A 193 9.76 7.72 14.57
CA LEU A 193 10.10 7.36 13.20
C LEU A 193 11.60 7.53 12.91
N ALA A 194 12.22 8.61 13.37
CA ALA A 194 13.66 8.83 13.22
C ALA A 194 14.47 7.77 13.96
N ALA A 195 13.99 7.32 15.13
CA ALA A 195 14.60 6.26 15.92
C ALA A 195 14.65 4.89 15.21
N LEU A 196 13.93 4.71 14.08
CA LEU A 196 14.02 3.49 13.29
C LEU A 196 15.41 3.27 12.71
N ARG A 197 16.07 4.36 12.29
CA ARG A 197 17.40 4.37 11.70
C ARG A 197 18.08 5.75 11.88
N PRO A 198 18.56 6.07 13.10
CA PRO A 198 19.03 7.41 13.45
C PRO A 198 20.16 7.94 12.56
N GLU A 199 21.01 7.06 12.04
CA GLU A 199 22.20 7.42 11.27
C GLU A 199 21.90 8.00 9.88
N VAL A 200 20.68 7.81 9.37
CA VAL A 200 20.22 8.40 8.09
C VAL A 200 18.98 9.28 8.28
N ALA A 201 18.58 9.56 9.51
CA ALA A 201 17.36 10.29 9.83
C ALA A 201 17.62 11.75 10.20
N THR A 202 16.82 12.65 9.63
CA THR A 202 16.76 14.07 9.99
C THR A 202 15.36 14.40 10.49
N GLN A 203 15.27 14.97 11.69
CA GLN A 203 14.01 15.47 12.23
C GLN A 203 13.78 16.92 11.82
N THR A 204 12.54 17.26 11.52
CA THR A 204 12.09 18.61 11.16
C THR A 204 10.77 18.93 11.85
N GLY A 205 10.46 20.21 12.05
CA GLY A 205 9.21 20.64 12.66
C GLY A 205 8.01 20.41 11.74
N THR A 206 8.22 20.61 10.43
CA THR A 206 7.16 20.49 9.41
C THR A 206 7.62 19.74 8.16
N MET A 207 6.67 19.19 7.40
CA MET A 207 6.93 18.61 6.09
C MET A 207 7.55 19.63 5.11
N GLU A 208 7.16 20.90 5.22
CA GLU A 208 7.72 21.97 4.38
C GLU A 208 9.22 22.17 4.66
N GLU A 209 9.62 22.18 5.93
CA GLU A 209 11.03 22.25 6.32
C GLU A 209 11.83 21.06 5.77
N ALA A 210 11.29 19.84 5.90
CA ALA A 210 11.91 18.65 5.30
C ALA A 210 12.12 18.83 3.80
N MET A 211 11.08 19.25 3.05
CA MET A 211 11.18 19.47 1.61
C MET A 211 12.23 20.53 1.25
N ARG A 212 12.30 21.63 2.01
CA ARG A 212 13.31 22.70 1.80
C ARG A 212 14.73 22.19 2.04
N GLN A 213 14.94 21.29 2.99
CA GLN A 213 16.25 20.68 3.26
C GLN A 213 16.64 19.62 2.23
N ILE A 214 15.67 18.85 1.71
CA ILE A 214 15.91 17.82 0.68
C ILE A 214 16.28 18.46 -0.66
N ALA A 215 15.55 19.50 -1.08
CA ALA A 215 15.66 20.10 -2.42
C ALA A 215 17.10 20.38 -2.90
N PRO A 216 18.02 20.99 -2.11
CA PRO A 216 19.39 21.26 -2.55
C PRO A 216 20.30 20.02 -2.62
N LEU A 217 19.90 18.87 -2.07
CA LEU A 217 20.71 17.65 -2.01
C LEU A 217 20.49 16.73 -3.22
N LEU A 218 19.39 16.92 -3.94
CA LEU A 218 18.90 16.02 -4.97
C LEU A 218 19.83 15.94 -6.18
N LYS A 219 20.00 14.73 -6.68
CA LYS A 219 20.75 14.38 -7.88
C LYS A 219 19.87 13.58 -8.83
N SER A 220 20.22 13.61 -10.11
CA SER A 220 19.55 12.77 -11.12
C SER A 220 19.61 11.29 -10.70
N GLY A 221 18.46 10.61 -10.77
CA GLY A 221 18.26 9.23 -10.30
C GLY A 221 17.59 9.14 -8.92
N ASP A 222 17.59 10.23 -8.14
CA ASP A 222 16.98 10.25 -6.82
C ASP A 222 15.46 10.22 -6.87
N MET A 223 14.86 9.82 -5.75
CA MET A 223 13.42 9.79 -5.55
C MET A 223 13.05 10.45 -4.22
N VAL A 224 12.07 11.35 -4.25
CA VAL A 224 11.44 11.90 -3.05
C VAL A 224 10.07 11.25 -2.90
N LEU A 225 9.84 10.53 -1.80
CA LEU A 225 8.61 9.80 -1.53
C LEU A 225 7.92 10.32 -0.27
N LEU A 226 6.73 10.89 -0.43
CA LEU A 226 5.83 11.16 0.69
C LEU A 226 4.96 9.94 0.97
N SER A 227 5.36 9.12 1.95
CA SER A 227 4.60 7.94 2.40
C SER A 227 4.60 7.86 3.94
N PRO A 228 3.80 8.71 4.61
CA PRO A 228 4.07 9.14 5.99
C PRO A 228 3.95 8.06 7.07
N ALA A 229 3.32 6.91 6.80
CA ALA A 229 2.95 5.85 7.75
C ALA A 229 2.01 6.30 8.90
N CYS A 230 1.65 7.58 8.94
CA CYS A 230 0.86 8.24 9.97
C CYS A 230 -0.32 8.97 9.34
N ALA A 231 -1.38 9.18 10.10
CA ALA A 231 -2.45 10.07 9.67
C ALA A 231 -1.94 11.52 9.65
N SER A 232 -2.35 12.29 8.64
CA SER A 232 -2.20 13.74 8.72
C SER A 232 -3.04 14.25 9.91
N PRO A 233 -2.54 15.20 10.71
CA PRO A 233 -3.43 15.94 11.60
C PRO A 233 -4.58 16.46 10.74
N ARG A 234 -5.83 16.30 11.20
CA ARG A 234 -6.95 16.99 10.54
C ARG A 234 -6.54 18.46 10.51
N SER A 235 -6.41 19.04 9.32
CA SER A 235 -6.52 20.48 9.18
C SER A 235 -7.81 20.87 9.91
N VAL A 236 -7.68 21.68 10.95
CA VAL A 236 -8.79 22.27 11.69
C VAL A 236 -9.71 22.98 10.70
#